data_AF-A0A7L6B3U5-F1
#
_entry.id   AF-A0A7L6B3U5-F1
#
_cell.length_a   1.000
_cell.length_b   1.000
_cell.length_c   1.000
_cell.angle_alpha   90.00
_cell.angle_beta   90.00
_cell.angle_gamma   90.00
#
_symmetry.space_group_name_H-M   'P 1'
#
loop_
_entity.id
_entity.type
_entity.pdbx_description
1 polymer ?
#
loop_
_entity_poly.entity_id
_entity_poly.type
_entity_poly.pdbx_seq_one_letter_code
_entity_poly.pdbx_strand_id
1 'polypeptide(L)'
;MGLFARTRGATRRLTGVTTLAVLIAVGGSAATAYAAPSPTNLRAWQAEITNVPHPSAKGCFTADYPRLAWQKSDCVTAPAIPMTPKRSIRPLVVGNGNDISAQAPSGFISESSGTFENIVNVTSESSPIANAGPPVADAYTLQINTDFFTSTACAGSPNLGCRGWEQFVYANNGSSGQVFIQYWLLQYNAACPAGGWTQFSFTGDPDIYCYRNSPGATAVPNQPITNLGALRLTGTVSATSDSATLFVGATAYTAAGSNSVNAAAGWTTSEFNVFGYGGNADGGGAATFNAGASLNVRTRITYGGTAAPICAAQGFTGETNNLNFGSPAPAATAPGPAVVFVENTAGGAATNCAAASVIGDTHQHTFAGLLYDFQASGDFVEAQAGSGFEVQTRKASGAPTWPNASVDRSVAARMGSTKVALCDGKSLVVDGRTRDLPSDGALHLPSGVDIHRIGNVYVVTDAGGNSIRVTVNSGYIDVSVGLGTYPTPVVGLLGNPDGDPKRLAAKDGTQFAVPLTFDDLYQRFGASWRVTPTRTLLAPCGAVASGNPSAPFFARDLGEDLRKRAEATCLQYKVRQEWLDACALDVAVVGGRAALTYVGLVPPVVNGNR
;
A
#
# COMPACT_ATOMS: atom_id res chain seq x y z
N MET A 1 58.94 -44.28 36.13
CA MET A 1 59.69 -44.92 35.03
C MET A 1 59.46 -44.04 33.80
N GLY A 2 60.22 -42.98 33.52
CA GLY A 2 61.68 -42.86 33.33
C GLY A 2 61.99 -43.14 31.86
N LEU A 3 62.64 -42.32 31.03
CA LEU A 3 63.47 -41.10 31.17
C LEU A 3 63.47 -40.33 29.81
N PHE A 4 63.30 -39.01 29.76
CA PHE A 4 64.31 -37.95 29.54
C PHE A 4 65.36 -38.13 28.41
N ALA A 5 65.40 -37.19 27.44
CA ALA A 5 66.37 -36.06 27.38
C ALA A 5 66.62 -35.49 25.95
N ARG A 6 66.80 -34.16 25.90
CA ARG A 6 67.26 -33.32 24.78
C ARG A 6 68.76 -33.51 24.49
N THR A 7 69.24 -33.27 23.26
CA THR A 7 70.05 -32.07 22.84
C THR A 7 71.01 -32.28 21.65
N ARG A 8 71.19 -31.16 20.93
CA ARG A 8 72.39 -30.61 20.25
C ARG A 8 72.64 -30.94 18.78
N GLY A 9 72.72 -29.87 18.00
CA GLY A 9 72.97 -29.87 16.57
C GLY A 9 74.45 -29.99 16.19
N ALA A 10 74.69 -29.98 14.88
CA ALA A 10 75.97 -29.65 14.30
C ALA A 10 75.73 -28.99 12.93
N THR A 11 76.13 -27.73 12.87
CA THR A 11 76.34 -26.91 11.69
C THR A 11 77.51 -27.45 10.86
N ARG A 12 77.36 -27.56 9.53
CA ARG A 12 78.47 -27.36 8.59
C ARG A 12 78.03 -26.63 7.31
N ARG A 13 78.80 -25.58 7.05
CA ARG A 13 78.87 -24.70 5.87
C ARG A 13 79.27 -25.50 4.61
N LEU A 14 78.69 -25.28 3.41
CA LEU A 14 78.73 -24.12 2.48
C LEU A 14 79.85 -24.28 1.42
N THR A 15 79.45 -24.47 0.16
CA THR A 15 80.08 -24.13 -1.12
C THR A 15 79.04 -24.52 -2.17
N GLY A 16 78.50 -23.68 -3.05
CA GLY A 16 78.98 -22.42 -3.60
C GLY A 16 78.88 -22.54 -5.12
N VAL A 17 77.69 -22.28 -5.70
CA VAL A 17 77.55 -22.01 -7.12
C VAL A 17 76.63 -20.80 -7.27
N THR A 18 77.24 -19.70 -7.68
CA THR A 18 76.65 -18.41 -8.02
C THR A 18 75.88 -18.52 -9.35
N THR A 19 74.56 -18.42 -9.31
CA THR A 19 73.73 -18.06 -10.46
C THR A 19 73.24 -16.62 -10.29
N LEU A 20 73.75 -15.76 -11.17
CA LEU A 20 73.36 -14.37 -11.35
C LEU A 20 71.92 -14.34 -11.93
N ALA A 21 70.92 -14.03 -11.10
CA ALA A 21 69.56 -13.75 -11.56
C ALA A 21 69.29 -12.25 -11.42
N VAL A 22 69.17 -11.58 -12.57
CA VAL A 22 68.81 -10.17 -12.70
C VAL A 22 67.38 -9.98 -12.19
N LEU A 23 67.23 -9.20 -11.11
CA LEU A 23 65.94 -8.70 -10.64
C LEU A 23 65.46 -7.60 -11.59
N ILE A 24 64.51 -7.92 -12.46
CA ILE A 24 63.63 -6.92 -13.05
C ILE A 24 62.46 -6.75 -12.09
N ALA A 25 62.52 -5.70 -11.27
CA ALA A 25 61.39 -5.23 -10.49
C ALA A 25 60.36 -4.60 -11.44
N VAL A 26 59.43 -5.41 -11.96
CA VAL A 26 58.18 -4.87 -12.50
C VAL A 26 57.27 -4.62 -11.30
N GLY A 27 57.18 -3.35 -10.90
CA GLY A 27 56.18 -2.88 -9.95
C GLY A 27 54.79 -2.99 -10.57
N GLY A 28 54.21 -4.18 -10.52
CA GLY A 28 52.78 -4.37 -10.73
C GLY A 28 52.05 -4.14 -9.42
N SER A 29 51.30 -3.04 -9.31
CA SER A 29 50.31 -2.88 -8.25
C SER A 29 49.33 -4.06 -8.36
N ALA A 30 49.45 -5.04 -7.46
CA ALA A 30 48.43 -6.05 -7.29
C ALA A 30 47.17 -5.33 -6.81
N ALA A 31 46.24 -5.06 -7.72
CA ALA A 31 44.89 -4.67 -7.36
C ALA A 31 44.31 -5.82 -6.52
N THR A 32 44.22 -5.63 -5.22
CA THR A 32 43.46 -6.52 -4.35
C THR A 32 42.03 -6.52 -4.85
N ALA A 33 41.63 -7.57 -5.55
CA ALA A 33 40.24 -7.79 -5.93
C ALA A 33 39.46 -7.94 -4.62
N TYR A 34 38.72 -6.90 -4.23
CA TYR A 34 37.77 -6.99 -3.14
C TYR A 34 36.72 -8.03 -3.54
N ALA A 35 36.47 -9.02 -2.67
CA ALA A 35 35.36 -9.94 -2.85
C ALA A 35 34.05 -9.13 -2.95
N ALA A 36 33.10 -9.60 -3.76
CA ALA A 36 31.80 -8.96 -3.87
C ALA A 36 31.15 -8.83 -2.47
N PRO A 37 30.58 -7.67 -2.11
CA PRO A 37 30.04 -7.47 -0.78
C PRO A 37 28.87 -8.41 -0.53
N SER A 38 28.78 -8.95 0.70
CA SER A 38 27.56 -9.63 1.12
C SER A 38 26.39 -8.62 1.15
N PRO A 39 25.13 -9.05 0.91
CA PRO A 39 23.97 -8.17 1.00
C PRO A 39 23.87 -7.44 2.35
N THR A 40 24.27 -8.11 3.44
CA THR A 40 24.30 -7.53 4.79
C THR A 40 25.33 -6.39 4.91
N ASN A 41 26.56 -6.61 4.45
CA ASN A 41 27.61 -5.60 4.50
C ASN A 41 27.26 -4.40 3.62
N LEU A 42 26.64 -4.65 2.47
CA LEU A 42 26.21 -3.58 1.58
C LEU A 42 25.11 -2.74 2.23
N ARG A 43 24.06 -3.36 2.79
CA ARG A 43 22.99 -2.63 3.50
C ARG A 43 23.51 -1.83 4.69
N ALA A 44 24.49 -2.38 5.43
CA ALA A 44 25.14 -1.66 6.53
C ALA A 44 25.89 -0.42 6.03
N TRP A 45 26.75 -0.56 5.01
CA TRP A 45 27.44 0.58 4.38
C TRP A 45 26.47 1.63 3.85
N GLN A 46 25.41 1.20 3.17
CA GLN A 46 24.36 2.07 2.66
C GLN A 46 23.65 2.85 3.77
N ALA A 47 23.48 2.29 4.98
CA ALA A 47 22.93 3.00 6.13
C ALA A 47 23.95 3.91 6.82
N GLU A 48 25.24 3.57 6.77
CA GLU A 48 26.31 4.38 7.36
C GLU A 48 26.64 5.62 6.51
N ILE A 49 26.72 5.48 5.18
CA ILE A 49 27.11 6.58 4.29
C ILE A 49 26.11 7.75 4.30
N THR A 50 24.81 7.50 4.55
CA THR A 50 23.81 8.59 4.69
C THR A 50 24.04 9.47 5.91
N ASN A 51 24.76 8.97 6.93
CA ASN A 51 25.13 9.72 8.12
C ASN A 51 26.47 10.45 7.98
N VAL A 52 27.21 10.23 6.89
CA VAL A 52 28.48 10.91 6.63
C VAL A 52 28.18 12.32 6.10
N PRO A 53 28.72 13.38 6.73
CA PRO A 53 28.54 14.74 6.26
C PRO A 53 29.01 14.92 4.81
N HIS A 54 28.23 15.63 4.00
CA HIS A 54 28.67 16.03 2.67
C HIS A 54 29.85 17.02 2.76
N PRO A 55 30.81 16.99 1.81
CA PRO A 55 31.93 17.94 1.74
C PRO A 55 31.51 19.42 1.70
N SER A 56 30.29 19.70 1.25
CA SER A 56 29.65 21.01 1.35
C SER A 56 28.15 20.87 1.57
N ALA A 57 27.54 21.89 2.19
CA ALA A 57 26.09 21.91 2.46
C ALA A 57 25.21 21.91 1.19
N LYS A 58 25.81 22.21 0.03
CA LYS A 58 25.16 22.20 -1.28
C LYS A 58 26.03 21.44 -2.27
N GLY A 59 25.40 20.84 -3.28
CA GLY A 59 26.09 20.17 -4.38
C GLY A 59 25.62 18.74 -4.59
N CYS A 60 26.35 18.07 -5.48
CA CYS A 60 26.09 16.71 -5.91
C CYS A 60 27.29 15.85 -5.52
N PHE A 61 27.02 14.64 -5.05
CA PHE A 61 28.07 13.75 -4.56
C PHE A 61 27.79 12.30 -4.95
N THR A 62 28.86 11.52 -5.04
CA THR A 62 28.81 10.07 -5.19
C THR A 62 29.66 9.38 -4.13
N ALA A 63 29.36 8.12 -3.84
CA ALA A 63 30.20 7.28 -2.99
C ALA A 63 30.16 5.84 -3.49
N ASP A 64 31.26 5.11 -3.34
CA ASP A 64 31.38 3.72 -3.77
C ASP A 64 31.82 2.84 -2.59
N TYR A 65 31.15 1.70 -2.42
CA TYR A 65 31.55 0.69 -1.45
C TYR A 65 33.01 0.23 -1.69
N PRO A 66 33.81 0.01 -0.64
CA PRO A 66 33.48 0.11 0.80
C PRO A 66 33.72 1.49 1.41
N ARG A 67 34.00 2.53 0.62
CA ARG A 67 34.42 3.84 1.14
C ARG A 67 33.25 4.56 1.82
N LEU A 68 33.43 4.96 3.08
CA LEU A 68 32.50 5.82 3.81
C LEU A 68 32.86 7.30 3.64
N ALA A 69 32.93 7.76 2.40
CA ALA A 69 33.21 9.16 2.09
C ALA A 69 32.59 9.58 0.76
N TRP A 70 31.95 10.74 0.78
CA TRP A 70 31.38 11.39 -0.38
C TRP A 70 32.47 12.03 -1.25
N GLN A 71 32.35 11.83 -2.55
CA GLN A 71 33.15 12.45 -3.59
C GLN A 71 32.28 13.48 -4.30
N LYS A 72 32.78 14.71 -4.45
CA LYS A 72 32.05 15.75 -5.18
C LYS A 72 31.92 15.35 -6.65
N SER A 73 30.71 15.45 -7.18
CA SER A 73 30.40 15.29 -8.59
C SER A 73 29.82 16.57 -9.17
N ASP A 74 29.91 16.71 -10.49
CA ASP A 74 29.24 17.81 -11.17
C ASP A 74 27.73 17.60 -11.13
N CYS A 75 27.01 18.64 -10.71
CA CYS A 75 25.57 18.65 -10.80
C CYS A 75 25.12 18.84 -12.25
N VAL A 76 24.04 18.17 -12.61
CA VAL A 76 23.28 18.45 -13.84
C VAL A 76 21.98 19.18 -13.51
N THR A 77 21.34 19.76 -14.52
CA THR A 77 20.02 20.39 -14.36
C THR A 77 18.95 19.30 -14.25
N ALA A 78 18.16 19.34 -13.18
CA ALA A 78 16.99 18.47 -13.03
C ALA A 78 15.98 18.70 -14.17
N PRO A 79 15.20 17.70 -14.60
CA PRO A 79 14.23 17.85 -15.66
C PRO A 79 13.20 18.93 -15.29
N ALA A 80 12.89 19.83 -16.23
CA ALA A 80 11.86 20.85 -16.05
C ALA A 80 10.45 20.27 -16.25
N ILE A 81 10.17 19.13 -15.60
CA ILE A 81 8.92 18.37 -15.68
C ILE A 81 8.33 18.28 -14.27
N PRO A 82 7.07 18.67 -14.06
CA PRO A 82 6.42 18.54 -12.78
C PRO A 82 6.16 17.06 -12.45
N MET A 83 6.47 16.67 -11.22
CA MET A 83 5.96 15.47 -10.58
C MET A 83 4.70 15.91 -9.82
N THR A 84 3.54 15.67 -10.41
CA THR A 84 2.31 16.42 -10.07
C THR A 84 1.72 15.96 -8.74
N PRO A 85 1.02 16.82 -7.98
CA PRO A 85 0.25 16.37 -6.82
C PRO A 85 -0.95 15.54 -7.25
N LYS A 86 -1.42 14.64 -6.39
CA LYS A 86 -2.66 13.88 -6.60
C LYS A 86 -3.82 14.81 -6.90
N ARG A 87 -4.70 14.39 -7.79
CA ARG A 87 -5.87 15.15 -8.22
C ARG A 87 -7.01 14.24 -8.64
N SER A 88 -8.20 14.84 -8.76
CA SER A 88 -9.37 14.18 -9.32
C SER A 88 -9.81 12.95 -8.51
N ILE A 89 -10.65 12.12 -9.14
CA ILE A 89 -11.08 10.83 -8.62
C ILE A 89 -9.91 9.86 -8.50
N ARG A 90 -9.82 9.13 -7.39
CA ARG A 90 -8.80 8.10 -7.20
C ARG A 90 -8.94 7.02 -8.28
N PRO A 91 -7.87 6.64 -8.98
CA PRO A 91 -7.95 5.53 -9.90
C PRO A 91 -8.05 4.21 -9.11
N LEU A 92 -8.37 3.13 -9.82
CA LEU A 92 -8.37 1.77 -9.25
C LEU A 92 -7.05 1.03 -9.51
N VAL A 93 -5.98 1.77 -9.80
CA VAL A 93 -4.60 1.29 -9.89
C VAL A 93 -3.73 2.08 -8.92
N VAL A 94 -2.48 1.67 -8.72
CA VAL A 94 -1.58 2.33 -7.77
C VAL A 94 -1.21 3.75 -8.22
N GLY A 95 -1.22 4.69 -7.26
CA GLY A 95 -0.90 6.10 -7.45
C GLY A 95 -2.15 6.99 -7.54
N ASN A 96 -1.93 8.30 -7.76
CA ASN A 96 -2.97 9.33 -7.77
C ASN A 96 -3.99 9.21 -6.61
N GLY A 97 -3.47 8.99 -5.39
CA GLY A 97 -4.26 8.86 -4.16
C GLY A 97 -4.71 7.44 -3.79
N ASN A 98 -4.60 6.47 -4.69
CA ASN A 98 -4.79 5.05 -4.38
C ASN A 98 -3.42 4.38 -4.14
N ASP A 99 -2.87 4.54 -2.94
CA ASP A 99 -1.56 3.99 -2.55
C ASP A 99 -1.58 3.46 -1.11
N ILE A 100 -0.45 2.92 -0.66
CA ILE A 100 -0.15 2.53 0.71
C ILE A 100 1.08 3.31 1.18
N SER A 101 0.86 4.22 2.12
CA SER A 101 1.90 5.04 2.72
C SER A 101 2.22 4.63 4.16
N ALA A 102 3.46 4.90 4.59
CA ALA A 102 3.91 4.70 5.95
C ALA A 102 3.73 5.98 6.77
N GLN A 103 2.80 5.96 7.73
CA GLN A 103 2.55 7.09 8.65
C GLN A 103 3.29 6.89 9.97
N ALA A 104 4.00 7.92 10.43
CA ALA A 104 4.65 7.95 11.73
C ALA A 104 3.59 7.87 12.85
N PRO A 105 3.71 6.96 13.82
CA PRO A 105 2.81 6.88 14.97
C PRO A 105 2.84 8.11 15.89
N SER A 106 3.92 8.90 15.81
CA SER A 106 4.11 10.13 16.57
C SER A 106 5.18 11.00 15.91
N GLY A 107 5.22 12.29 16.22
CA GLY A 107 6.30 13.18 15.76
C GLY A 107 6.36 13.34 14.25
N PHE A 108 7.54 13.73 13.75
CA PHE A 108 7.78 13.97 12.33
C PHE A 108 8.84 13.01 11.79
N ILE A 109 8.68 12.65 10.52
CA ILE A 109 9.64 11.86 9.76
C ILE A 109 10.84 12.75 9.43
N SER A 110 12.05 12.28 9.75
CA SER A 110 13.32 12.90 9.38
C SER A 110 14.01 12.18 8.22
N GLU A 111 13.66 10.92 7.97
CA GLU A 111 14.17 10.14 6.84
C GLU A 111 13.11 9.13 6.40
N SER A 112 12.99 8.91 5.09
CA SER A 112 12.31 7.75 4.54
C SER A 112 13.15 7.07 3.48
N SER A 113 13.05 5.75 3.39
CA SER A 113 13.71 4.97 2.34
C SER A 113 12.76 3.96 1.72
N GLY A 114 12.84 3.84 0.41
CA GLY A 114 12.04 2.96 -0.42
C GLY A 114 12.89 1.88 -1.10
N THR A 115 12.42 0.64 -1.07
CA THR A 115 13.07 -0.52 -1.71
C THR A 115 12.04 -1.49 -2.28
N PHE A 116 12.48 -2.36 -3.18
CA PHE A 116 11.66 -3.41 -3.77
C PHE A 116 12.18 -4.80 -3.40
N GLU A 117 11.28 -5.71 -3.07
CA GLU A 117 11.56 -7.08 -2.64
C GLU A 117 10.65 -8.06 -3.41
N ASN A 118 10.97 -9.35 -3.42
CA ASN A 118 10.13 -10.40 -4.03
C ASN A 118 9.67 -10.08 -5.47
N ILE A 119 10.56 -9.53 -6.29
CA ILE A 119 10.27 -9.11 -7.66
C ILE A 119 10.11 -10.36 -8.53
N VAL A 120 8.94 -10.50 -9.16
CA VAL A 120 8.57 -11.64 -10.00
C VAL A 120 8.05 -11.12 -11.32
N ASN A 121 8.60 -11.63 -12.42
CA ASN A 121 8.20 -11.32 -13.79
C ASN A 121 8.16 -9.82 -14.13
N VAL A 122 8.94 -8.98 -13.47
CA VAL A 122 9.15 -7.58 -13.91
C VAL A 122 10.25 -7.61 -14.97
N THR A 123 9.85 -7.62 -16.24
CA THR A 123 10.76 -7.73 -17.39
C THR A 123 10.78 -6.48 -18.27
N SER A 124 9.72 -5.67 -18.24
CA SER A 124 9.68 -4.41 -18.96
C SER A 124 8.72 -3.41 -18.32
N GLU A 125 9.04 -2.14 -18.50
CA GLU A 125 8.22 -1.00 -18.14
C GLU A 125 8.33 0.04 -19.27
N SER A 126 7.27 0.81 -19.48
CA SER A 126 7.33 2.00 -20.33
C SER A 126 6.37 3.09 -19.86
N SER A 127 6.80 4.34 -20.00
CA SER A 127 5.96 5.52 -19.75
C SER A 127 6.22 6.61 -20.80
N PRO A 128 5.19 7.38 -21.20
CA PRO A 128 5.42 8.66 -21.88
C PRO A 128 6.20 9.63 -20.97
N ILE A 129 7.12 10.39 -21.55
CA ILE A 129 7.84 11.45 -20.82
C ILE A 129 6.92 12.66 -20.66
N ALA A 130 6.77 13.16 -19.42
CA ALA A 130 5.90 14.28 -19.08
C ALA A 130 4.43 14.05 -19.50
N ASN A 131 3.95 12.81 -19.38
CA ASN A 131 2.60 12.40 -19.74
C ASN A 131 2.20 12.80 -21.18
N ALA A 132 3.18 12.77 -22.11
CA ALA A 132 2.96 13.16 -23.50
C ALA A 132 3.81 12.32 -24.47
N GLY A 133 3.28 12.13 -25.68
CA GLY A 133 3.97 11.38 -26.74
C GLY A 133 3.94 9.86 -26.54
N PRO A 134 4.70 9.11 -27.37
CA PRO A 134 4.76 7.66 -27.29
C PRO A 134 5.49 7.20 -26.00
N PRO A 135 5.11 6.05 -25.42
CA PRO A 135 5.84 5.47 -24.30
C PRO A 135 7.30 5.17 -24.65
N VAL A 136 8.20 5.44 -23.70
CA VAL A 136 9.63 5.15 -23.79
C VAL A 136 9.93 3.99 -22.82
N ALA A 137 10.67 2.99 -23.29
CA ALA A 137 11.05 1.86 -22.44
C ALA A 137 12.00 2.32 -21.31
N ASP A 138 11.81 1.75 -20.12
CA ASP A 138 12.54 2.11 -18.90
C ASP A 138 12.42 3.61 -18.53
N ALA A 139 11.37 4.28 -19.00
CA ALA A 139 11.06 5.64 -18.57
C ALA A 139 10.13 5.60 -17.36
N TYR A 140 10.68 5.83 -16.17
CA TYR A 140 9.91 5.81 -14.93
C TYR A 140 10.53 6.75 -13.90
N THR A 141 9.79 6.98 -12.82
CA THR A 141 10.30 7.64 -11.63
C THR A 141 10.19 6.73 -10.42
N LEU A 142 11.18 6.79 -9.53
CA LEU A 142 10.99 6.42 -8.14
C LEU A 142 10.73 7.70 -7.36
N GLN A 143 9.65 7.73 -6.60
CA GLN A 143 9.29 8.92 -5.83
C GLN A 143 9.12 8.53 -4.37
N ILE A 144 9.76 9.28 -3.48
CA ILE A 144 9.33 9.38 -2.08
C ILE A 144 8.59 10.70 -1.95
N ASN A 145 7.32 10.66 -1.58
CA ASN A 145 6.51 11.86 -1.43
C ASN A 145 6.14 12.05 0.05
N THR A 146 6.28 13.27 0.54
CA THR A 146 5.70 13.64 1.84
C THR A 146 4.18 13.72 1.75
N ASP A 147 3.50 13.75 2.89
CA ASP A 147 2.15 14.29 2.97
C ASP A 147 2.13 15.80 2.66
N PHE A 148 0.92 16.34 2.49
CA PHE A 148 0.70 17.77 2.32
C PHE A 148 0.62 18.43 3.69
N PHE A 149 1.57 19.31 4.01
CA PHE A 149 1.72 19.87 5.35
C PHE A 149 1.66 21.40 5.35
N THR A 150 1.36 21.99 6.52
CA THR A 150 1.42 23.44 6.70
C THR A 150 2.86 23.91 6.58
N SER A 151 3.13 24.86 5.68
CA SER A 151 4.47 25.39 5.45
C SER A 151 4.49 26.90 5.57
N THR A 152 5.56 27.45 6.17
CA THR A 152 5.80 28.89 6.20
C THR A 152 6.07 29.47 4.81
N ALA A 153 6.44 28.64 3.83
CA ALA A 153 6.58 29.05 2.44
C ALA A 153 5.23 29.50 1.81
N CYS A 154 4.10 29.12 2.41
CA CYS A 154 2.76 29.58 2.01
C CYS A 154 2.41 30.99 2.54
N ALA A 155 3.27 31.67 3.31
CA ALA A 155 2.91 32.95 3.95
C ALA A 155 2.47 34.07 2.99
N GLY A 156 2.92 34.03 1.72
CA GLY A 156 2.50 34.98 0.69
C GLY A 156 1.23 34.59 -0.09
N SER A 157 0.65 33.42 0.18
CA SER A 157 -0.56 32.93 -0.48
C SER A 157 -1.82 33.64 0.05
N PRO A 158 -2.72 34.13 -0.82
CA PRO A 158 -4.06 34.55 -0.39
C PRO A 158 -4.95 33.35 0.01
N ASN A 159 -4.62 32.14 -0.43
CA ASN A 159 -5.34 30.94 -0.05
C ASN A 159 -4.81 30.38 1.28
N LEU A 160 -5.65 30.44 2.32
CA LEU A 160 -5.39 29.85 3.64
C LEU A 160 -5.25 28.32 3.60
N GLY A 161 -5.74 27.69 2.53
CA GLY A 161 -5.60 26.27 2.26
C GLY A 161 -4.22 25.85 1.74
N CYS A 162 -3.33 26.79 1.38
CA CYS A 162 -2.02 26.47 0.82
C CYS A 162 -1.23 25.49 1.70
N ARG A 163 -0.60 24.50 1.06
CA ARG A 163 0.23 23.49 1.70
C ARG A 163 1.60 23.42 1.04
N GLY A 164 2.62 23.06 1.83
CA GLY A 164 3.91 22.60 1.33
C GLY A 164 3.86 21.12 1.00
N TRP A 165 4.62 20.73 0.00
CA TRP A 165 4.83 19.33 -0.38
C TRP A 165 6.23 19.14 -0.97
N GLU A 166 6.88 18.03 -0.64
CA GLU A 166 8.26 17.74 -1.04
C GLU A 166 8.35 16.31 -1.58
N GLN A 167 9.12 16.16 -2.66
CA GLN A 167 9.31 14.90 -3.35
C GLN A 167 10.80 14.65 -3.55
N PHE A 168 11.27 13.48 -3.12
CA PHE A 168 12.60 12.98 -3.46
C PHE A 168 12.45 12.08 -4.67
N VAL A 169 13.15 12.39 -5.75
CA VAL A 169 12.87 11.81 -7.07
C VAL A 169 14.12 11.23 -7.66
N TYR A 170 14.03 9.97 -8.10
CA TYR A 170 14.90 9.45 -9.14
C TYR A 170 14.09 9.35 -10.44
N ALA A 171 14.52 10.05 -11.48
CA ALA A 171 13.87 10.02 -12.79
C ALA A 171 14.78 9.33 -13.81
N ASN A 172 14.32 8.23 -14.41
CA ASN A 172 15.01 7.51 -15.47
C ASN A 172 14.31 7.72 -16.80
N ASN A 173 14.97 8.25 -17.82
CA ASN A 173 14.33 8.59 -19.10
C ASN A 173 14.47 7.50 -20.18
N GLY A 174 14.84 6.28 -19.79
CA GLY A 174 15.16 5.16 -20.68
C GLY A 174 16.60 5.14 -21.22
N SER A 175 17.35 6.23 -21.08
CA SER A 175 18.75 6.34 -21.55
C SER A 175 19.74 6.81 -20.47
N SER A 176 19.25 7.52 -19.46
CA SER A 176 20.00 8.06 -18.34
C SER A 176 19.05 8.39 -17.19
N GLY A 177 19.58 8.42 -15.97
CA GLY A 177 18.84 8.75 -14.77
C GLY A 177 19.39 9.97 -14.04
N GLN A 178 18.57 10.57 -13.17
CA GLN A 178 18.96 11.70 -12.33
C GLN A 178 18.24 11.63 -10.98
N VAL A 179 18.94 11.94 -9.88
CA VAL A 179 18.33 12.08 -8.55
C VAL A 179 18.30 13.55 -8.10
N PHE A 180 17.15 14.01 -7.63
CA PHE A 180 16.89 15.40 -7.25
C PHE A 180 15.71 15.52 -6.27
N ILE A 181 15.42 16.73 -5.81
CA ILE A 181 14.23 17.04 -5.00
C ILE A 181 13.33 17.99 -5.78
N GLN A 182 12.01 17.78 -5.73
CA GLN A 182 11.03 18.74 -6.21
C GLN A 182 10.14 19.23 -5.06
N TYR A 183 9.95 20.54 -5.01
CA TYR A 183 9.18 21.24 -3.99
C TYR A 183 7.93 21.84 -4.59
N TRP A 184 6.85 21.85 -3.82
CA TRP A 184 5.57 22.38 -4.23
C TRP A 184 4.94 23.28 -3.17
N LEU A 185 4.32 24.35 -3.64
CA LEU A 185 3.29 25.11 -2.93
C LEU A 185 1.95 24.80 -3.61
N LEU A 186 1.10 24.08 -2.90
CA LEU A 186 -0.18 23.59 -3.40
C LEU A 186 -1.24 24.67 -3.26
N GLN A 187 -1.99 24.93 -4.34
CA GLN A 187 -3.07 25.93 -4.37
C GLN A 187 -2.65 27.30 -3.80
N TYR A 188 -1.46 27.77 -4.19
CA TYR A 188 -0.90 29.06 -3.79
C TYR A 188 -1.77 30.23 -4.28
N ASN A 189 -2.45 30.09 -5.42
CA ASN A 189 -3.49 31.01 -5.91
C ASN A 189 -3.06 32.49 -6.00
N ALA A 190 -1.77 32.71 -6.26
CA ALA A 190 -1.14 33.99 -6.58
C ALA A 190 0.08 33.75 -7.48
N ALA A 191 0.72 34.82 -7.95
CA ALA A 191 1.98 34.71 -8.67
C ALA A 191 3.04 34.03 -7.78
N CYS A 192 3.74 33.04 -8.33
CA CYS A 192 4.69 32.25 -7.53
C CYS A 192 5.81 33.09 -6.91
N PRO A 193 6.33 32.69 -5.72
CA PRO A 193 7.40 33.42 -5.06
C PRO A 193 8.64 33.58 -5.96
N ALA A 194 9.41 34.64 -5.73
CA ALA A 194 10.71 34.80 -6.37
C ALA A 194 11.67 33.65 -5.96
N GLY A 195 12.76 33.46 -6.71
CA GLY A 195 13.80 32.47 -6.38
C GLY A 195 13.62 31.11 -7.06
N GLY A 196 13.15 31.11 -8.31
CA GLY A 196 13.17 29.93 -9.18
C GLY A 196 11.92 29.05 -9.11
N TRP A 197 10.81 29.56 -8.56
CA TRP A 197 9.51 28.87 -8.63
C TRP A 197 8.90 29.01 -10.02
N THR A 198 8.39 27.89 -10.52
CA THR A 198 7.66 27.78 -11.78
C THR A 198 6.18 27.72 -11.48
N GLN A 199 5.39 28.58 -12.13
CA GLN A 199 3.95 28.55 -12.02
C GLN A 199 3.38 27.36 -12.80
N PHE A 200 2.42 26.67 -12.19
CA PHE A 200 1.75 25.53 -12.77
C PHE A 200 0.25 25.59 -12.46
N SER A 201 -0.58 25.19 -13.42
CA SER A 201 -2.02 24.99 -13.23
C SER A 201 -2.45 23.79 -14.04
N PHE A 202 -3.38 23.02 -13.50
CA PHE A 202 -3.99 21.94 -14.25
C PHE A 202 -4.99 22.51 -15.28
N THR A 203 -5.15 21.82 -16.41
CA THR A 203 -6.11 22.18 -17.44
C THR A 203 -7.52 22.23 -16.84
N GLY A 204 -8.16 23.39 -16.92
CA GLY A 204 -9.52 23.61 -16.39
C GLY A 204 -9.62 23.86 -14.89
N ASP A 205 -8.50 23.98 -14.18
CA ASP A 205 -8.46 24.26 -12.75
C ASP A 205 -8.19 25.75 -12.49
N PRO A 206 -8.98 26.45 -11.64
CA PRO A 206 -8.69 27.83 -11.27
C PRO A 206 -7.48 27.98 -10.34
N ASP A 207 -7.01 26.90 -9.70
CA ASP A 207 -5.93 26.97 -8.73
C ASP A 207 -4.56 27.16 -9.40
N ILE A 208 -3.69 27.93 -8.73
CA ILE A 208 -2.30 28.16 -9.13
C ILE A 208 -1.40 27.43 -8.14
N TYR A 209 -0.52 26.60 -8.67
CA TYR A 209 0.51 25.87 -7.96
C TYR A 209 1.88 26.45 -8.30
N CYS A 210 2.84 26.24 -7.41
CA CYS A 210 4.22 26.62 -7.64
C CYS A 210 5.12 25.43 -7.39
N TYR A 211 5.98 25.09 -8.34
CA TYR A 211 6.99 24.05 -8.13
C TYR A 211 8.40 24.53 -8.45
N ARG A 212 9.40 23.90 -7.85
CA ARG A 212 10.82 24.09 -8.18
C ARG A 212 11.62 22.85 -7.87
N ASN A 213 12.72 22.66 -8.57
CA ASN A 213 13.67 21.59 -8.27
C ASN A 213 14.77 22.05 -7.31
N SER A 214 15.51 21.09 -6.74
CA SER A 214 16.78 21.34 -6.09
C SER A 214 17.76 22.07 -7.03
N PRO A 215 18.74 22.82 -6.50
CA PRO A 215 19.66 23.62 -7.32
C PRO A 215 20.52 22.81 -8.30
N GLY A 216 20.64 21.50 -8.05
CA GLY A 216 21.27 20.54 -8.94
C GLY A 216 20.66 19.16 -8.76
N ALA A 217 20.89 18.31 -9.75
CA ALA A 217 20.60 16.88 -9.74
C ALA A 217 21.90 16.10 -9.92
N THR A 218 21.95 14.90 -9.36
CA THR A 218 23.10 13.99 -9.56
C THR A 218 22.79 13.03 -10.68
N ALA A 219 23.63 13.03 -11.72
CA ALA A 219 23.49 12.11 -12.84
C ALA A 219 23.73 10.66 -12.40
N VAL A 220 22.89 9.76 -12.89
CA VAL A 220 22.91 8.32 -12.62
C VAL A 220 22.90 7.61 -13.98
N PRO A 221 23.67 6.54 -14.19
CA PRO A 221 23.52 5.70 -15.38
C PRO A 221 22.10 5.17 -15.52
N ASN A 222 21.65 4.87 -16.75
CA ASN A 222 20.34 4.25 -16.99
C ASN A 222 20.14 3.04 -16.06
N GLN A 223 18.98 2.95 -15.43
CA GLN A 223 18.59 1.80 -14.63
C GLN A 223 17.39 1.12 -15.30
N PRO A 224 17.60 0.04 -16.07
CA PRO A 224 16.49 -0.74 -16.60
C PRO A 224 15.59 -1.22 -15.47
N ILE A 225 14.28 -1.35 -15.71
CA ILE A 225 13.32 -1.73 -14.65
C ILE A 225 13.65 -3.10 -14.02
N THR A 226 14.33 -3.98 -14.76
CA THR A 226 14.81 -5.27 -14.24
C THR A 226 15.83 -5.11 -13.10
N ASN A 227 16.37 -3.91 -12.89
CA ASN A 227 17.32 -3.61 -11.83
C ASN A 227 16.68 -3.09 -10.52
N LEU A 228 15.34 -3.04 -10.41
CA LEU A 228 14.65 -2.52 -9.21
C LEU A 228 15.16 -3.10 -7.89
N GLY A 229 15.53 -4.39 -7.86
CA GLY A 229 16.03 -5.06 -6.65
C GLY A 229 17.38 -4.55 -6.13
N ALA A 230 18.13 -3.79 -6.94
CA ALA A 230 19.38 -3.14 -6.55
C ALA A 230 19.19 -1.67 -6.14
N LEU A 231 17.99 -1.12 -6.33
CA LEU A 231 17.71 0.30 -6.11
C LEU A 231 17.18 0.54 -4.69
N ARG A 232 17.64 1.63 -4.09
CA ARG A 232 17.05 2.21 -2.87
C ARG A 232 17.05 3.72 -3.00
N LEU A 233 15.89 4.34 -2.87
CA LEU A 233 15.76 5.80 -2.78
C LEU A 233 15.63 6.18 -1.31
N THR A 234 16.30 7.26 -0.90
CA THR A 234 16.22 7.82 0.45
C THR A 234 16.03 9.33 0.37
N GLY A 235 15.06 9.84 1.12
CA GLY A 235 14.87 11.26 1.40
C GLY A 235 15.18 11.56 2.86
N THR A 236 15.98 12.59 3.11
CA THR A 236 16.37 13.01 4.48
C THR A 236 16.10 14.49 4.64
N VAL A 237 15.54 14.89 5.79
CA VAL A 237 15.21 16.28 6.12
C VAL A 237 15.68 16.65 7.53
N SER A 238 16.01 17.93 7.70
CA SER A 238 16.31 18.57 8.97
C SER A 238 15.72 19.98 8.96
N ALA A 239 15.81 20.69 10.09
CA ALA A 239 15.34 22.08 10.16
C ALA A 239 16.05 23.03 9.17
N THR A 240 17.22 22.66 8.64
CA THR A 240 18.05 23.53 7.79
C THR A 240 18.45 22.91 6.46
N SER A 241 18.17 21.63 6.22
CA SER A 241 18.66 20.91 5.05
C SER A 241 17.76 19.75 4.67
N ASP A 242 17.85 19.36 3.40
CA ASP A 242 17.21 18.20 2.80
C ASP A 242 18.12 17.59 1.73
N SER A 243 17.97 16.29 1.47
CA SER A 243 18.73 15.59 0.45
C SER A 243 18.00 14.37 -0.10
N ALA A 244 18.14 14.12 -1.40
CA ALA A 244 17.72 12.88 -2.05
C ALA A 244 18.96 12.03 -2.35
N THR A 245 18.96 10.77 -1.92
CA THR A 245 20.03 9.80 -2.21
C THR A 245 19.47 8.56 -2.89
N LEU A 246 20.00 8.22 -4.07
CA LEU A 246 19.75 6.95 -4.72
C LEU A 246 20.95 6.02 -4.53
N PHE A 247 20.69 4.79 -4.12
CA PHE A 247 21.65 3.69 -4.14
C PHE A 247 21.39 2.81 -5.35
N VAL A 248 22.45 2.47 -6.06
CA VAL A 248 22.49 1.47 -7.13
C VAL A 248 23.49 0.41 -6.72
N GLY A 249 23.03 -0.61 -6.00
CA GLY A 249 23.90 -1.60 -5.38
C GLY A 249 24.98 -0.93 -4.51
N ALA A 250 26.24 -1.01 -4.97
CA ALA A 250 27.44 -0.54 -4.30
C ALA A 250 27.78 0.96 -4.48
N THR A 251 27.00 1.70 -5.27
CA THR A 251 27.22 3.13 -5.52
C THR A 251 26.05 3.96 -5.01
N ALA A 252 26.36 5.08 -4.36
CA ALA A 252 25.39 6.07 -3.89
C ALA A 252 25.53 7.36 -4.71
N TYR A 253 24.40 7.98 -5.04
CA TYR A 253 24.27 9.24 -5.75
C TYR A 253 23.39 10.15 -4.91
N THR A 254 23.86 11.33 -4.52
CA THR A 254 23.09 12.24 -3.65
C THR A 254 23.08 13.66 -4.19
N ALA A 255 21.93 14.32 -4.06
CA ALA A 255 21.74 15.73 -4.40
C ALA A 255 21.20 16.47 -3.17
N ALA A 256 21.91 17.54 -2.77
CA ALA A 256 21.46 18.42 -1.70
C ALA A 256 20.37 19.38 -2.19
N GLY A 257 19.35 19.56 -1.36
CA GLY A 257 18.23 20.44 -1.65
C GLY A 257 18.41 21.87 -1.16
N SER A 258 17.28 22.58 -1.08
CA SER A 258 17.18 23.96 -0.61
C SER A 258 16.32 24.11 0.64
N ASN A 259 15.73 23.04 1.16
CA ASN A 259 14.77 23.03 2.25
C ASN A 259 13.63 24.03 2.05
N SER A 260 13.08 24.08 0.82
CA SER A 260 12.25 25.21 0.36
C SER A 260 10.86 25.27 1.01
N VAL A 261 10.39 24.15 1.55
CA VAL A 261 9.08 24.02 2.19
C VAL A 261 9.19 23.60 3.66
N ASN A 262 10.39 23.33 4.17
CA ASN A 262 10.66 22.91 5.55
C ASN A 262 9.88 21.64 5.96
N ALA A 263 10.03 20.56 5.21
CA ALA A 263 9.33 19.30 5.46
C ALA A 263 9.60 18.72 6.87
N ALA A 264 10.76 18.99 7.47
CA ALA A 264 11.09 18.55 8.84
C ALA A 264 10.11 19.03 9.92
N ALA A 265 9.33 20.09 9.65
CA ALA A 265 8.33 20.62 10.58
C ALA A 265 6.91 20.05 10.37
N GLY A 266 6.70 19.20 9.37
CA GLY A 266 5.35 18.78 8.98
C GLY A 266 5.21 17.39 8.36
N TRP A 267 6.30 16.72 7.97
CA TRP A 267 6.26 15.42 7.33
C TRP A 267 5.87 14.32 8.32
N THR A 268 4.71 13.70 8.13
CA THR A 268 4.20 12.64 9.00
C THR A 268 3.90 11.34 8.27
N THR A 269 3.71 11.39 6.95
CA THR A 269 3.39 10.22 6.12
C THR A 269 4.27 10.18 4.88
N SER A 270 4.81 9.01 4.56
CA SER A 270 5.70 8.81 3.41
C SER A 270 5.08 7.81 2.43
N GLU A 271 4.86 8.27 1.19
CA GLU A 271 4.52 7.44 0.03
C GLU A 271 5.81 7.07 -0.70
N PHE A 272 5.92 5.83 -1.18
CA PHE A 272 7.01 5.43 -2.07
C PHE A 272 6.55 4.39 -3.09
N ASN A 273 6.84 4.62 -4.37
CA ASN A 273 6.65 3.62 -5.41
C ASN A 273 7.39 3.95 -6.73
N VAL A 274 7.23 3.07 -7.73
CA VAL A 274 7.49 3.33 -9.15
C VAL A 274 6.28 4.00 -9.78
N PHE A 275 6.50 5.12 -10.45
CA PHE A 275 5.46 5.87 -11.15
C PHE A 275 5.90 6.26 -12.56
N GLY A 276 4.97 6.76 -13.37
CA GLY A 276 5.28 7.28 -14.70
C GLY A 276 6.29 8.43 -14.68
N TYR A 277 6.85 8.76 -15.85
CA TYR A 277 7.90 9.78 -15.95
C TYR A 277 7.30 11.20 -15.92
N GLY A 278 6.95 11.66 -14.71
CA GLY A 278 6.38 12.98 -14.45
C GLY A 278 5.05 13.23 -15.15
N GLY A 279 4.63 14.49 -15.16
CA GLY A 279 3.31 14.90 -15.64
C GLY A 279 3.32 16.21 -16.40
N ASN A 280 2.12 16.71 -16.66
CA ASN A 280 1.85 17.99 -17.28
C ASN A 280 0.51 18.55 -16.75
N ALA A 281 -0.02 19.60 -17.39
CA ALA A 281 -1.29 20.22 -16.98
C ALA A 281 -2.50 19.27 -16.99
N ASP A 282 -2.43 18.14 -17.69
CA ASP A 282 -3.50 17.14 -17.73
C ASP A 282 -3.37 16.11 -16.58
N GLY A 283 -2.23 16.06 -15.89
CA GLY A 283 -1.98 15.19 -14.75
C GLY A 283 -0.66 14.44 -14.82
N GLY A 284 -0.46 13.52 -13.88
CA GLY A 284 0.72 12.66 -13.81
C GLY A 284 0.71 11.55 -14.88
N GLY A 285 1.89 11.12 -15.30
CA GLY A 285 2.07 9.99 -16.20
C GLY A 285 1.89 8.63 -15.51
N ALA A 286 1.77 7.58 -16.32
CA ALA A 286 1.61 6.21 -15.87
C ALA A 286 2.80 5.33 -16.28
N ALA A 287 3.39 4.60 -15.32
CA ALA A 287 4.34 3.54 -15.60
C ALA A 287 3.59 2.25 -15.98
N THR A 288 3.91 1.66 -17.13
CA THR A 288 3.19 0.49 -17.63
C THR A 288 4.09 -0.74 -17.58
N PHE A 289 3.86 -1.62 -16.61
CA PHE A 289 4.55 -2.89 -16.45
C PHE A 289 3.97 -3.98 -17.37
N ASN A 290 4.81 -4.97 -17.71
CA ASN A 290 4.37 -6.15 -18.43
C ASN A 290 3.35 -7.00 -17.65
N ALA A 291 2.55 -7.77 -18.38
CA ALA A 291 1.62 -8.72 -17.80
C ALA A 291 2.36 -9.75 -16.92
N GLY A 292 1.76 -10.08 -15.77
CA GLY A 292 2.32 -11.00 -14.78
C GLY A 292 3.34 -10.38 -13.83
N ALA A 293 3.70 -9.10 -14.00
CA ALA A 293 4.56 -8.38 -13.06
C ALA A 293 3.97 -8.37 -11.65
N SER A 294 4.83 -8.62 -10.65
CA SER A 294 4.53 -8.60 -9.23
C SER A 294 5.78 -8.19 -8.45
N LEU A 295 5.61 -7.36 -7.43
CA LEU A 295 6.70 -6.97 -6.53
C LEU A 295 6.17 -6.55 -5.16
N ASN A 296 7.05 -6.55 -4.17
CA ASN A 296 6.78 -6.00 -2.86
C ASN A 296 7.46 -4.64 -2.74
N VAL A 297 6.69 -3.63 -2.35
CA VAL A 297 7.17 -2.29 -2.05
C VAL A 297 7.37 -2.17 -0.55
N ARG A 298 8.57 -1.74 -0.13
CA ARG A 298 8.90 -1.47 1.27
C ARG A 298 9.18 0.02 1.45
N THR A 299 8.40 0.65 2.33
CA THR A 299 8.59 2.04 2.76
C THR A 299 8.98 2.07 4.22
N ARG A 300 10.24 2.43 4.50
CA ARG A 300 10.77 2.59 5.85
C ARG A 300 10.81 4.06 6.22
N ILE A 301 10.53 4.38 7.48
CA ILE A 301 10.59 5.74 8.03
C ILE A 301 11.52 5.80 9.25
N THR A 302 12.05 6.98 9.51
CA THR A 302 12.75 7.35 10.74
C THR A 302 12.06 8.58 11.31
N TYR A 303 11.52 8.47 12.53
CA TYR A 303 10.74 9.55 13.16
C TYR A 303 11.09 9.76 14.65
N GLY A 304 12.20 9.15 15.09
CA GLY A 304 12.65 9.17 16.49
C GLY A 304 12.10 8.04 17.38
N GLY A 305 11.13 7.25 16.89
CA GLY A 305 10.62 6.05 17.57
C GLY A 305 10.96 4.74 16.86
N THR A 306 10.56 3.62 17.48
CA THR A 306 10.78 2.25 16.98
C THR A 306 9.48 1.46 16.75
N ALA A 307 8.32 2.02 17.08
CA ALA A 307 7.03 1.37 16.86
C ALA A 307 6.72 1.29 15.36
N ALA A 308 6.06 0.21 14.94
CA ALA A 308 5.68 0.02 13.53
C ALA A 308 4.86 1.22 13.01
N PRO A 309 5.02 1.63 11.74
CA PRO A 309 4.23 2.71 11.17
C PRO A 309 2.77 2.31 11.10
N ILE A 310 1.91 3.33 11.13
CA ILE A 310 0.52 3.18 10.75
C ILE A 310 0.48 3.01 9.22
N CYS A 311 -0.17 1.97 8.73
CA CYS A 311 -0.50 1.86 7.31
C CYS A 311 -1.54 2.93 6.98
N ALA A 312 -1.33 3.71 5.92
CA ALA A 312 -2.30 4.69 5.44
C ALA A 312 -2.65 4.43 3.97
N ALA A 313 -3.94 4.21 3.67
CA ALA A 313 -4.49 3.93 2.34
C ALA A 313 -4.66 5.23 1.52
N GLN A 314 -3.55 5.91 1.28
CA GLN A 314 -3.49 7.14 0.53
C GLN A 314 -2.14 7.30 -0.16
N GLY A 315 -2.15 7.99 -1.30
CA GLY A 315 -0.98 8.52 -1.98
C GLY A 315 -0.99 10.05 -2.04
N PHE A 316 0.08 10.65 -2.58
CA PHE A 316 0.25 12.11 -2.69
C PHE A 316 0.70 12.57 -4.07
N THR A 317 1.40 11.73 -4.84
CA THR A 317 1.68 12.00 -6.26
C THR A 317 0.44 11.80 -7.13
N GLY A 318 0.41 12.51 -8.26
CA GLY A 318 -0.60 12.38 -9.32
C GLY A 318 -0.20 11.35 -10.38
N GLU A 319 1.05 10.89 -10.35
CA GLU A 319 1.53 9.82 -11.22
C GLU A 319 1.02 8.46 -10.74
N THR A 320 1.00 7.49 -11.66
CA THR A 320 0.44 6.16 -11.42
C THR A 320 1.36 5.07 -11.97
N ASN A 321 1.02 3.83 -11.65
CA ASN A 321 1.44 2.66 -12.41
C ASN A 321 0.24 1.75 -12.68
N ASN A 322 0.37 0.78 -13.59
CA ASN A 322 -0.72 -0.14 -13.95
C ASN A 322 -0.89 -1.36 -13.02
N LEU A 323 -0.23 -1.36 -11.85
CA LEU A 323 -0.33 -2.42 -10.87
C LEU A 323 -1.49 -2.16 -9.90
N ASN A 324 -1.91 -3.23 -9.23
CA ASN A 324 -2.99 -3.27 -8.26
C ASN A 324 -2.48 -3.97 -7.00
N PHE A 325 -3.07 -3.66 -5.85
CA PHE A 325 -2.69 -4.33 -4.60
C PHE A 325 -3.01 -5.83 -4.65
N GLY A 326 -2.05 -6.63 -4.20
CA GLY A 326 -2.20 -8.06 -3.96
C GLY A 326 -2.71 -8.36 -2.55
N SER A 327 -3.10 -9.63 -2.32
CA SER A 327 -3.37 -10.15 -0.96
C SER A 327 -2.12 -10.83 -0.39
N PRO A 328 -1.85 -10.79 0.94
CA PRO A 328 -2.61 -10.20 2.05
C PRO A 328 -2.32 -8.71 2.32
N ALA A 329 -3.00 -8.18 3.35
CA ALA A 329 -2.73 -6.87 3.95
C ALA A 329 -1.23 -6.59 4.18
N PRO A 330 -0.81 -5.32 4.20
CA PRO A 330 0.59 -4.96 4.36
C PRO A 330 1.18 -5.49 5.67
N ALA A 331 2.32 -6.16 5.57
CA ALA A 331 3.01 -6.70 6.73
C ALA A 331 3.85 -5.61 7.39
N ALA A 332 3.67 -5.43 8.70
CA ALA A 332 4.63 -4.70 9.53
C ALA A 332 5.83 -5.62 9.83
N THR A 333 7.05 -5.16 9.54
CA THR A 333 8.26 -5.99 9.70
C THR A 333 9.31 -5.27 10.53
N ALA A 334 9.96 -6.00 11.44
CA ALA A 334 11.23 -5.59 12.06
C ALA A 334 12.44 -6.06 11.21
N PRO A 335 13.65 -5.45 11.35
CA PRO A 335 13.97 -4.28 12.18
C PRO A 335 13.70 -2.96 11.47
N GLY A 336 13.16 -2.00 12.22
CA GLY A 336 12.84 -0.65 11.75
C GLY A 336 11.37 -0.49 11.40
N PRO A 337 10.78 0.69 11.59
CA PRO A 337 9.37 0.87 11.30
C PRO A 337 9.19 1.03 9.78
N ALA A 338 8.64 -0.02 9.15
CA ALA A 338 8.35 -0.06 7.72
C ALA A 338 6.98 -0.69 7.44
N VAL A 339 6.34 -0.23 6.36
CA VAL A 339 5.18 -0.88 5.74
C VAL A 339 5.67 -1.62 4.49
N VAL A 340 5.21 -2.86 4.30
CA VAL A 340 5.50 -3.66 3.12
C VAL A 340 4.19 -4.13 2.49
N PHE A 341 3.99 -3.85 1.21
CA PHE A 341 2.81 -4.29 0.48
C PHE A 341 3.15 -4.92 -0.85
N VAL A 342 2.25 -5.77 -1.35
CA VAL A 342 2.37 -6.42 -2.67
C VAL A 342 1.58 -5.62 -3.68
N GLU A 343 2.17 -5.39 -4.84
CA GLU A 343 1.46 -4.92 -6.02
C GLU A 343 1.77 -5.83 -7.22
N ASN A 344 0.77 -6.04 -8.06
CA ASN A 344 0.89 -6.87 -9.25
C ASN A 344 -0.19 -6.55 -10.30
N THR A 345 -0.03 -7.08 -11.50
CA THR A 345 -0.99 -6.88 -12.60
C THR A 345 -2.29 -7.69 -12.47
N ALA A 346 -2.35 -8.68 -11.58
CA ALA A 346 -3.56 -9.47 -11.34
C ALA A 346 -4.53 -8.81 -10.34
N GLY A 347 -3.99 -8.02 -9.41
CA GLY A 347 -4.72 -7.39 -8.31
C GLY A 347 -5.32 -8.40 -7.34
N GLY A 348 -6.50 -8.04 -6.81
CA GLY A 348 -7.32 -8.94 -5.99
C GLY A 348 -7.44 -8.54 -4.52
N ALA A 349 -6.71 -7.53 -4.04
CA ALA A 349 -6.98 -7.00 -2.71
C ALA A 349 -8.36 -6.33 -2.65
N ALA A 350 -9.08 -6.54 -1.55
CA ALA A 350 -10.32 -5.84 -1.26
C ALA A 350 -10.10 -4.36 -0.90
N THR A 351 -8.92 -4.00 -0.38
CA THR A 351 -8.50 -2.66 0.06
C THR A 351 -6.99 -2.64 0.36
N ASN A 352 -6.45 -1.46 0.67
CA ASN A 352 -5.03 -1.14 0.68
C ASN A 352 -4.36 -1.44 2.04
N CYS A 353 -5.03 -1.22 3.19
CA CYS A 353 -4.41 -1.43 4.51
C CYS A 353 -4.93 -2.64 5.29
N ALA A 354 -6.24 -2.77 5.47
CA ALA A 354 -6.82 -3.93 6.15
C ALA A 354 -8.26 -4.13 5.71
N ALA A 355 -8.63 -5.38 5.45
CA ALA A 355 -9.92 -5.77 4.92
C ALA A 355 -10.64 -6.75 5.84
N ALA A 356 -11.96 -6.68 5.85
CA ALA A 356 -12.85 -7.71 6.33
C ALA A 356 -13.91 -7.98 5.25
N SER A 357 -14.57 -9.13 5.27
CA SER A 357 -15.53 -9.49 4.24
C SER A 357 -16.72 -10.28 4.77
N VAL A 358 -17.84 -10.10 4.09
CA VAL A 358 -19.04 -10.92 4.18
C VAL A 358 -19.26 -11.56 2.82
N ILE A 359 -19.22 -12.89 2.77
CA ILE A 359 -19.23 -13.65 1.52
C ILE A 359 -20.39 -14.62 1.51
N GLY A 360 -21.10 -14.69 0.38
CA GLY A 360 -21.97 -15.80 0.07
C GLY A 360 -23.20 -15.92 0.97
N ASP A 361 -23.47 -17.12 1.48
CA ASP A 361 -24.43 -17.39 2.54
C ASP A 361 -23.90 -16.93 3.91
N THR A 362 -23.57 -15.65 3.98
CA THR A 362 -23.13 -14.89 5.15
C THR A 362 -22.01 -15.54 5.98
N HIS A 363 -20.89 -15.81 5.32
CA HIS A 363 -19.61 -16.07 5.98
C HIS A 363 -18.95 -14.74 6.38
N GLN A 364 -18.76 -14.53 7.68
CA GLN A 364 -18.09 -13.37 8.24
C GLN A 364 -16.59 -13.65 8.37
N HIS A 365 -15.76 -12.83 7.73
CA HIS A 365 -14.31 -12.86 7.86
C HIS A 365 -13.81 -11.51 8.37
N THR A 366 -13.43 -11.45 9.65
CA THR A 366 -13.16 -10.21 10.38
C THR A 366 -11.80 -9.59 10.05
N PHE A 367 -11.57 -8.34 10.48
CA PHE A 367 -10.29 -7.64 10.28
C PHE A 367 -9.09 -8.33 10.95
N ALA A 368 -9.31 -9.11 12.03
CA ALA A 368 -8.26 -9.90 12.68
C ALA A 368 -8.07 -11.30 12.06
N GLY A 369 -8.90 -11.66 11.07
CA GLY A 369 -8.85 -12.96 10.39
C GLY A 369 -9.65 -14.08 11.05
N LEU A 370 -10.69 -13.75 11.83
CA LEU A 370 -11.66 -14.74 12.31
C LEU A 370 -12.67 -15.03 11.21
N LEU A 371 -12.87 -16.32 10.88
CA LEU A 371 -13.98 -16.81 10.06
C LEU A 371 -15.09 -17.37 10.95
N TYR A 372 -16.33 -16.93 10.78
CA TYR A 372 -17.52 -17.54 11.40
C TYR A 372 -18.78 -17.32 10.56
N ASP A 373 -19.80 -18.18 10.72
CA ASP A 373 -21.05 -18.08 9.97
C ASP A 373 -22.12 -17.30 10.75
N PHE A 374 -22.82 -16.37 10.10
CA PHE A 374 -23.86 -15.54 10.74
C PHE A 374 -25.14 -15.47 9.90
N GLN A 375 -26.03 -16.44 10.10
CA GLN A 375 -27.19 -16.69 9.23
C GLN A 375 -28.47 -15.93 9.62
N ALA A 376 -28.36 -14.87 10.42
CA ALA A 376 -29.51 -14.08 10.80
C ALA A 376 -29.99 -13.19 9.62
N SER A 377 -31.29 -12.91 9.55
CA SER A 377 -31.88 -12.01 8.57
C SER A 377 -32.30 -10.68 9.21
N GLY A 378 -32.21 -9.58 8.46
CA GLY A 378 -32.44 -8.21 8.93
C GLY A 378 -31.26 -7.28 8.63
N ASP A 379 -31.26 -6.10 9.25
CA ASP A 379 -30.18 -5.11 9.08
C ASP A 379 -29.17 -5.23 10.23
N PHE A 380 -27.88 -5.21 9.91
CA PHE A 380 -26.80 -5.35 10.89
C PHE A 380 -25.68 -4.36 10.65
N VAL A 381 -25.04 -3.92 11.74
CA VAL A 381 -23.78 -3.17 11.68
C VAL A 381 -22.65 -4.17 11.46
N GLU A 382 -22.04 -4.14 10.28
CA GLU A 382 -20.86 -4.96 10.00
C GLU A 382 -19.61 -4.35 10.61
N ALA A 383 -19.41 -3.05 10.40
CA ALA A 383 -18.21 -2.36 10.89
C ALA A 383 -18.51 -0.89 11.23
N GLN A 384 -17.91 -0.40 12.31
CA GLN A 384 -17.81 1.01 12.67
C GLN A 384 -16.35 1.32 13.03
N ALA A 385 -15.78 2.31 12.37
CA ALA A 385 -14.44 2.84 12.65
C ALA A 385 -14.55 4.34 12.96
N GLY A 386 -14.31 4.68 14.23
CA GLY A 386 -14.55 6.03 14.74
C GLY A 386 -16.01 6.49 14.56
N SER A 387 -16.22 7.80 14.56
CA SER A 387 -17.56 8.38 14.34
C SER A 387 -17.87 8.60 12.85
N GLY A 388 -16.86 8.56 11.97
CA GLY A 388 -16.98 8.93 10.56
C GLY A 388 -17.39 7.79 9.63
N PHE A 389 -17.08 6.54 9.97
CA PHE A 389 -17.26 5.40 9.08
C PHE A 389 -18.12 4.30 9.70
N GLU A 390 -19.18 3.90 9.00
CA GLU A 390 -20.09 2.82 9.41
C GLU A 390 -20.61 2.07 8.19
N VAL A 391 -20.57 0.74 8.23
CA VAL A 391 -21.11 -0.15 7.18
C VAL A 391 -22.21 -1.02 7.77
N GLN A 392 -23.34 -1.07 7.07
CA GLN A 392 -24.47 -1.93 7.39
C GLN A 392 -24.83 -2.79 6.19
N THR A 393 -25.25 -4.02 6.45
CA THR A 393 -25.79 -4.95 5.45
C THR A 393 -27.24 -5.30 5.77
N ARG A 394 -27.99 -5.63 4.71
CA ARG A 394 -29.33 -6.21 4.81
C ARG A 394 -29.29 -7.67 4.39
N LYS A 395 -29.51 -8.57 5.35
CA LYS A 395 -29.48 -10.02 5.17
C LYS A 395 -30.88 -10.58 4.92
N ALA A 396 -31.08 -11.28 3.82
CA ALA A 396 -32.34 -11.93 3.47
C ALA A 396 -32.28 -13.42 3.79
N SER A 397 -33.35 -13.98 4.37
CA SER A 397 -33.44 -15.42 4.65
C SER A 397 -33.55 -16.22 3.35
N GLY A 398 -32.90 -17.39 3.31
CA GLY A 398 -33.02 -18.37 2.23
C GLY A 398 -34.29 -19.24 2.30
N ALA A 399 -35.18 -19.02 3.27
CA ALA A 399 -36.42 -19.78 3.41
C ALA A 399 -37.34 -19.64 2.16
N PRO A 400 -38.10 -20.69 1.80
CA PRO A 400 -38.18 -21.99 2.48
C PRO A 400 -37.09 -22.99 2.06
N THR A 401 -36.31 -22.71 1.02
CA THR A 401 -35.32 -23.65 0.47
C THR A 401 -34.14 -23.87 1.42
N TRP A 402 -33.64 -22.79 2.02
CA TRP A 402 -32.53 -22.78 2.96
C TRP A 402 -32.92 -21.99 4.22
N PRO A 403 -33.78 -22.55 5.09
CA PRO A 403 -34.40 -21.80 6.19
C PRO A 403 -33.42 -21.38 7.30
N ASN A 404 -32.25 -22.02 7.37
CA ASN A 404 -31.19 -21.69 8.33
C ASN A 404 -29.98 -20.99 7.67
N ALA A 405 -30.15 -20.50 6.44
CA ALA A 405 -29.15 -19.70 5.74
C ALA A 405 -29.70 -18.31 5.40
N SER A 406 -28.81 -17.33 5.23
CA SER A 406 -29.13 -15.99 4.75
C SER A 406 -28.05 -15.48 3.81
N VAL A 407 -28.42 -14.54 2.95
CA VAL A 407 -27.50 -13.86 2.02
C VAL A 407 -27.57 -12.36 2.20
N ASP A 408 -26.48 -11.66 1.96
CA ASP A 408 -26.50 -10.20 1.85
C ASP A 408 -27.22 -9.79 0.57
N ARG A 409 -28.21 -8.91 0.71
CA ARG A 409 -29.03 -8.40 -0.40
C ARG A 409 -28.75 -6.93 -0.68
N SER A 410 -28.37 -6.15 0.32
CA SER A 410 -28.05 -4.73 0.17
C SER A 410 -26.98 -4.32 1.17
N VAL A 411 -26.25 -3.26 0.85
CA VAL A 411 -25.21 -2.68 1.71
C VAL A 411 -25.33 -1.17 1.71
N ALA A 412 -25.05 -0.54 2.85
CA ALA A 412 -24.93 0.89 2.95
C ALA A 412 -23.73 1.28 3.81
N ALA A 413 -23.05 2.35 3.41
CA ALA A 413 -21.96 2.95 4.14
C ALA A 413 -22.24 4.42 4.45
N ARG A 414 -21.87 4.86 5.64
CA ARG A 414 -21.74 6.27 6.00
C ARG A 414 -20.27 6.62 6.04
N MET A 415 -19.89 7.66 5.32
CA MET A 415 -18.53 8.17 5.15
C MET A 415 -18.54 9.67 5.43
N GLY A 416 -18.25 10.04 6.67
CA GLY A 416 -18.46 11.40 7.17
C GLY A 416 -19.93 11.80 7.10
N SER A 417 -20.23 12.82 6.30
CA SER A 417 -21.59 13.30 6.02
C SER A 417 -22.29 12.55 4.90
N THR A 418 -21.55 11.86 4.03
CA THR A 418 -22.10 11.15 2.87
C THR A 418 -22.62 9.78 3.26
N LYS A 419 -23.78 9.41 2.71
CA LYS A 419 -24.36 8.07 2.81
C LYS A 419 -24.51 7.46 1.42
N VAL A 420 -23.96 6.27 1.24
CA VAL A 420 -24.08 5.50 0.00
C VAL A 420 -24.77 4.18 0.31
N ALA A 421 -25.76 3.79 -0.48
CA ALA A 421 -26.40 2.48 -0.39
C ALA A 421 -26.47 1.83 -1.77
N LEU A 422 -26.21 0.52 -1.84
CA LEU A 422 -26.49 -0.31 -3.00
C LEU A 422 -27.64 -1.25 -2.66
N CYS A 423 -28.83 -0.91 -3.16
CA CYS A 423 -30.05 -1.65 -2.90
C CYS A 423 -30.23 -2.79 -3.89
N ASP A 424 -30.44 -4.01 -3.38
CA ASP A 424 -30.69 -5.25 -4.15
C ASP A 424 -29.62 -5.57 -5.21
N GLY A 425 -28.39 -5.05 -5.03
CA GLY A 425 -27.33 -5.12 -6.04
C GLY A 425 -27.63 -4.34 -7.34
N LYS A 426 -28.65 -3.47 -7.34
CA LYS A 426 -29.19 -2.86 -8.57
C LYS A 426 -29.21 -1.33 -8.54
N SER A 427 -29.63 -0.75 -7.43
CA SER A 427 -29.87 0.70 -7.33
C SER A 427 -28.86 1.35 -6.40
N LEU A 428 -28.00 2.19 -6.97
CA LEU A 428 -27.08 3.03 -6.20
C LEU A 428 -27.84 4.26 -5.71
N VAL A 429 -27.80 4.52 -4.40
CA VAL A 429 -28.42 5.66 -3.74
C VAL A 429 -27.34 6.44 -3.00
N VAL A 430 -27.21 7.73 -3.31
CA VAL A 430 -26.27 8.66 -2.67
C VAL A 430 -27.05 9.77 -2.01
N ASP A 431 -26.89 9.93 -0.70
CA ASP A 431 -27.59 10.92 0.13
C ASP A 431 -29.12 10.91 -0.09
N GLY A 432 -29.68 9.70 -0.17
CA GLY A 432 -31.12 9.47 -0.36
C GLY A 432 -31.62 9.65 -1.80
N ARG A 433 -30.74 9.93 -2.77
CA ARG A 433 -31.10 10.08 -4.18
C ARG A 433 -30.51 8.95 -5.01
N THR A 434 -31.34 8.31 -5.84
CA THR A 434 -30.86 7.33 -6.82
C THR A 434 -29.88 7.98 -7.79
N ARG A 435 -28.80 7.27 -8.10
CA ARG A 435 -27.77 7.66 -9.06
C ARG A 435 -27.56 6.54 -10.07
N ASP A 436 -27.61 6.89 -11.34
CA ASP A 436 -27.19 5.99 -12.40
C ASP A 436 -25.68 6.01 -12.52
N LEU A 437 -25.07 4.82 -12.47
CA LEU A 437 -23.65 4.63 -12.69
C LEU A 437 -23.47 3.48 -13.69
N PRO A 438 -23.14 3.77 -14.96
CA PRO A 438 -22.89 2.73 -15.94
C PRO A 438 -21.67 1.90 -15.55
N SER A 439 -21.54 0.73 -16.19
CA SER A 439 -20.29 -0.04 -16.08
C SER A 439 -19.12 0.81 -16.59
N ASP A 440 -17.99 0.72 -15.89
CA ASP A 440 -16.78 1.52 -16.06
C ASP A 440 -16.97 3.03 -15.78
N GLY A 441 -18.12 3.39 -15.18
CA GLY A 441 -18.41 4.75 -14.74
C GLY A 441 -17.85 5.05 -13.35
N ALA A 442 -17.66 6.33 -13.07
CA ALA A 442 -17.22 6.80 -11.77
C ALA A 442 -17.86 8.15 -11.35
N LEU A 443 -17.95 8.41 -10.06
CA LEU A 443 -18.48 9.64 -9.46
C LEU A 443 -17.52 10.14 -8.37
N HIS A 444 -17.17 11.43 -8.44
CA HIS A 444 -16.48 12.14 -7.37
C HIS A 444 -17.47 13.04 -6.64
N LEU A 445 -17.57 12.91 -5.32
CA LEU A 445 -18.48 13.70 -4.49
C LEU A 445 -17.72 14.85 -3.79
N PRO A 446 -18.36 16.00 -3.51
CA PRO A 446 -17.72 17.13 -2.83
C PRO A 446 -17.15 16.82 -1.44
N SER A 447 -17.62 15.74 -0.80
CA SER A 447 -17.07 15.24 0.46
C SER A 447 -15.72 14.52 0.32
N GLY A 448 -15.23 14.33 -0.91
CA GLY A 448 -14.05 13.51 -1.22
C GLY A 448 -14.34 12.01 -1.26
N VAL A 449 -15.61 11.62 -1.33
CA VAL A 449 -16.01 10.22 -1.56
C VAL A 449 -16.02 9.92 -3.05
N ASP A 450 -15.29 8.89 -3.45
CA ASP A 450 -15.21 8.37 -4.81
C ASP A 450 -16.03 7.09 -4.93
N ILE A 451 -16.77 6.95 -6.04
CA ILE A 451 -17.56 5.76 -6.37
C ILE A 451 -17.19 5.30 -7.76
N HIS A 452 -16.77 4.05 -7.91
CA HIS A 452 -16.53 3.40 -9.18
C HIS A 452 -17.45 2.20 -9.36
N ARG A 453 -17.76 1.90 -10.62
CA ARG A 453 -18.37 0.62 -11.01
C ARG A 453 -17.54 0.00 -12.14
N ILE A 454 -17.04 -1.22 -11.94
CA ILE A 454 -16.41 -2.02 -13.00
C ILE A 454 -17.21 -3.31 -13.14
N GLY A 455 -17.85 -3.51 -14.30
CA GLY A 455 -18.74 -4.66 -14.48
C GLY A 455 -19.84 -4.71 -13.39
N ASN A 456 -19.80 -5.76 -12.57
CA ASN A 456 -20.69 -6.01 -11.44
C ASN A 456 -20.10 -5.61 -10.07
N VAL A 457 -18.93 -4.96 -10.03
CA VAL A 457 -18.27 -4.55 -8.79
C VAL A 457 -18.42 -3.05 -8.59
N TYR A 458 -18.86 -2.65 -7.39
CA TYR A 458 -18.83 -1.26 -6.94
C TYR A 458 -17.70 -1.06 -5.94
N VAL A 459 -16.95 0.03 -6.06
CA VAL A 459 -15.93 0.44 -5.08
C VAL A 459 -16.28 1.84 -4.63
N VAL A 460 -16.44 2.02 -3.32
CA VAL A 460 -16.70 3.33 -2.69
C VAL A 460 -15.57 3.60 -1.71
N THR A 461 -14.91 4.74 -1.81
CA THR A 461 -13.77 5.09 -0.97
C THR A 461 -13.91 6.53 -0.47
N ASP A 462 -13.71 6.75 0.84
CA ASP A 462 -13.71 8.09 1.41
C ASP A 462 -12.35 8.80 1.32
N ALA A 463 -12.32 10.08 1.69
CA ALA A 463 -11.10 10.88 1.68
C ALA A 463 -9.99 10.32 2.59
N GLY A 464 -10.35 9.58 3.65
CA GLY A 464 -9.41 8.91 4.55
C GLY A 464 -8.95 7.53 4.09
N GLY A 465 -9.52 7.00 2.99
CA GLY A 465 -9.23 5.69 2.45
C GLY A 465 -10.09 4.54 3.01
N ASN A 466 -11.07 4.81 3.87
CA ASN A 466 -12.03 3.77 4.25
C ASN A 466 -12.89 3.43 3.03
N SER A 467 -13.22 2.16 2.85
CA SER A 467 -13.88 1.71 1.63
C SER A 467 -14.88 0.60 1.83
N ILE A 468 -15.78 0.47 0.86
CA ILE A 468 -16.53 -0.77 0.61
C ILE A 468 -16.29 -1.20 -0.83
N ARG A 469 -16.09 -2.51 -1.03
CA ARG A 469 -16.08 -3.16 -2.33
C ARG A 469 -17.24 -4.17 -2.36
N VAL A 470 -18.11 -4.04 -3.34
CA VAL A 470 -19.36 -4.82 -3.42
C VAL A 470 -19.40 -5.57 -4.73
N THR A 471 -19.35 -6.90 -4.68
CA THR A 471 -19.53 -7.75 -5.86
C THR A 471 -21.00 -8.15 -5.97
N VAL A 472 -21.65 -7.74 -7.05
CA VAL A 472 -23.05 -8.07 -7.30
C VAL A 472 -23.15 -9.43 -7.99
N ASN A 473 -23.76 -10.39 -7.30
CA ASN A 473 -24.06 -11.72 -7.83
C ASN A 473 -25.54 -11.84 -8.21
N SER A 474 -25.92 -12.99 -8.77
CA SER A 474 -27.32 -13.27 -9.09
C SER A 474 -28.11 -13.56 -7.82
N GLY A 475 -28.75 -12.53 -7.25
CA GLY A 475 -29.66 -12.65 -6.10
C GLY A 475 -29.05 -12.32 -4.74
N TYR A 476 -27.75 -12.04 -4.68
CA TYR A 476 -27.03 -11.65 -3.46
C TYR A 476 -25.83 -10.76 -3.80
N ILE A 477 -25.18 -10.20 -2.77
CA ILE A 477 -23.94 -9.44 -2.89
C ILE A 477 -22.87 -10.01 -1.95
N ASP A 478 -21.61 -9.94 -2.37
CA ASP A 478 -20.47 -10.08 -1.46
C ASP A 478 -19.96 -8.68 -1.11
N VAL A 479 -19.60 -8.45 0.14
CA VAL A 479 -19.13 -7.15 0.64
C VAL A 479 -17.76 -7.32 1.26
N SER A 480 -16.80 -6.50 0.82
CA SER A 480 -15.57 -6.28 1.57
C SER A 480 -15.54 -4.86 2.12
N VAL A 481 -15.13 -4.73 3.38
CA VAL A 481 -14.96 -3.45 4.08
C VAL A 481 -13.48 -3.20 4.27
N GLY A 482 -13.02 -2.02 3.89
CA GLY A 482 -11.62 -1.61 4.02
C GLY A 482 -11.42 -0.43 4.96
N LEU A 483 -10.28 -0.43 5.65
CA LEU A 483 -9.87 0.65 6.55
C LEU A 483 -8.85 1.56 5.88
N GLY A 484 -9.05 2.86 6.06
CA GLY A 484 -8.15 3.91 5.58
C GLY A 484 -6.82 3.94 6.30
N THR A 485 -6.79 3.49 7.56
CA THR A 485 -5.57 3.31 8.34
C THR A 485 -5.59 2.01 9.13
N TYR A 486 -4.42 1.44 9.41
CA TYR A 486 -4.29 0.25 10.24
C TYR A 486 -3.01 0.30 11.11
N PRO A 487 -3.07 -0.10 12.39
CA PRO A 487 -4.24 -0.61 13.12
C PRO A 487 -5.27 0.49 13.45
N THR A 488 -6.55 0.13 13.36
CA THR A 488 -7.69 0.98 13.71
C THR A 488 -8.69 0.16 14.53
N PRO A 489 -9.17 0.65 15.68
CA PRO A 489 -10.24 -0.02 16.41
C PRO A 489 -11.52 -0.10 15.57
N VAL A 490 -12.06 -1.30 15.45
CA VAL A 490 -13.33 -1.56 14.76
C VAL A 490 -14.28 -2.31 15.69
N VAL A 491 -15.53 -1.86 15.72
CA VAL A 491 -16.64 -2.57 16.38
C VAL A 491 -17.71 -2.95 15.35
N GLY A 492 -18.54 -3.94 15.67
CA GLY A 492 -19.51 -4.53 14.72
C GLY A 492 -19.27 -6.03 14.54
N LEU A 493 -20.02 -6.66 13.63
CA LEU A 493 -19.87 -8.08 13.33
C LEU A 493 -18.49 -8.45 12.74
N LEU A 494 -17.83 -7.52 12.06
CA LEU A 494 -16.49 -7.68 11.48
C LEU A 494 -15.35 -7.20 12.40
N GLY A 495 -15.68 -6.71 13.60
CA GLY A 495 -14.72 -6.18 14.56
C GLY A 495 -14.25 -7.23 15.58
N ASN A 496 -13.02 -7.08 16.06
CA ASN A 496 -12.46 -7.88 17.14
C ASN A 496 -11.91 -6.96 18.24
N PRO A 497 -12.24 -7.20 19.52
CA PRO A 497 -11.67 -6.41 20.61
C PRO A 497 -10.15 -6.57 20.63
N ASP A 498 -9.44 -5.45 20.68
CA ASP A 498 -7.97 -5.37 20.70
C ASP A 498 -7.27 -6.08 19.53
N GLY A 499 -7.99 -6.35 18.43
CA GLY A 499 -7.48 -7.11 17.29
C GLY A 499 -7.25 -8.60 17.57
N ASP A 500 -7.84 -9.18 18.63
CA ASP A 500 -7.73 -10.61 18.94
C ASP A 500 -8.73 -11.45 18.11
N PRO A 501 -8.27 -12.28 17.14
CA PRO A 501 -9.16 -13.09 16.32
C PRO A 501 -9.89 -14.19 17.09
N LYS A 502 -9.55 -14.44 18.36
CA LYS A 502 -10.23 -15.42 19.21
C LYS A 502 -11.39 -14.81 20.00
N ARG A 503 -11.69 -13.53 19.78
CA ARG A 503 -12.71 -12.80 20.52
C ARG A 503 -13.64 -12.01 19.61
N LEU A 504 -14.90 -11.94 20.05
CA LEU A 504 -15.93 -11.05 19.52
C LEU A 504 -16.49 -10.20 20.65
N ALA A 505 -16.96 -9.00 20.35
CA ALA A 505 -17.54 -8.10 21.35
C ALA A 505 -18.96 -7.67 20.94
N ALA A 506 -19.91 -7.80 21.86
CA ALA A 506 -21.23 -7.19 21.71
C ALA A 506 -21.13 -5.66 21.81
N LYS A 507 -22.19 -4.97 21.38
CA LYS A 507 -22.26 -3.50 21.38
C LYS A 507 -22.09 -2.86 22.76
N ASP A 508 -22.38 -3.58 23.84
CA ASP A 508 -22.20 -3.14 25.22
C ASP A 508 -20.77 -3.38 25.77
N GLY A 509 -19.88 -3.93 24.97
CA GLY A 509 -18.51 -4.27 25.34
C GLY A 509 -18.32 -5.67 25.93
N THR A 510 -19.40 -6.45 26.10
CA THR A 510 -19.29 -7.85 26.54
C THR A 510 -18.49 -8.65 25.52
N GLN A 511 -17.39 -9.27 25.97
CA GLN A 511 -16.52 -10.08 25.12
C GLN A 511 -16.87 -11.58 25.23
N PHE A 512 -16.79 -12.27 24.09
CA PHE A 512 -17.03 -13.70 23.96
C PHE A 512 -15.77 -14.36 23.39
N ALA A 513 -15.40 -15.51 23.95
CA ALA A 513 -14.39 -16.37 23.37
C ALA A 513 -14.99 -17.16 22.20
N VAL A 514 -14.22 -17.32 21.13
CA VAL A 514 -14.58 -18.16 19.97
C VAL A 514 -14.13 -19.61 20.25
N PRO A 515 -14.96 -20.63 19.92
CA PRO A 515 -16.28 -20.54 19.28
C PRO A 515 -17.40 -20.13 20.24
N LEU A 516 -18.37 -19.36 19.73
CA LEU A 516 -19.57 -18.95 20.50
C LEU A 516 -20.59 -20.09 20.52
N THR A 517 -21.39 -20.16 21.59
CA THR A 517 -22.61 -20.97 21.59
C THR A 517 -23.64 -20.36 20.62
N PHE A 518 -24.59 -21.16 20.13
CA PHE A 518 -25.66 -20.68 19.26
C PHE A 518 -26.46 -19.53 19.90
N ASP A 519 -26.79 -19.67 21.19
CA ASP A 519 -27.52 -18.63 21.92
C ASP A 519 -26.69 -17.36 22.11
N ASP A 520 -25.40 -17.47 22.45
CA ASP A 520 -24.53 -16.30 22.56
C ASP A 520 -24.38 -15.59 21.21
N LEU A 521 -24.22 -16.34 20.12
CA LEU A 521 -24.06 -15.79 18.77
C LEU A 521 -25.30 -15.02 18.31
N TYR A 522 -26.50 -15.59 18.47
CA TYR A 522 -27.71 -15.03 17.87
C TYR A 522 -28.56 -14.19 18.83
N GLN A 523 -28.59 -14.51 20.13
CA GLN A 523 -29.45 -13.83 21.11
C GLN A 523 -28.73 -12.72 21.87
N ARG A 524 -27.38 -12.75 21.92
CA ARG A 524 -26.59 -11.74 22.64
C ARG A 524 -25.73 -10.91 21.70
N PHE A 525 -24.71 -11.53 21.09
CA PHE A 525 -23.78 -10.85 20.20
C PHE A 525 -24.49 -10.28 18.96
N GLY A 526 -25.11 -11.11 18.13
CA GLY A 526 -25.80 -10.70 16.91
C GLY A 526 -26.99 -9.78 17.16
N ALA A 527 -27.77 -10.06 18.20
CA ALA A 527 -28.88 -9.19 18.62
C ALA A 527 -28.40 -7.78 18.98
N SER A 528 -27.23 -7.63 19.62
CA SER A 528 -26.68 -6.33 19.99
C SER A 528 -26.26 -5.46 18.79
N TRP A 529 -25.93 -6.10 17.67
CA TRP A 529 -25.50 -5.44 16.42
C TRP A 529 -26.61 -5.28 15.38
N ARG A 530 -27.81 -5.79 15.67
CA ARG A 530 -29.00 -5.59 14.85
C ARG A 530 -29.40 -4.11 14.83
N VAL A 531 -29.66 -3.58 13.64
CA VAL A 531 -30.01 -2.18 13.44
C VAL A 531 -31.51 -1.99 13.55
N THR A 532 -31.94 -0.95 14.28
CA THR A 532 -33.36 -0.59 14.37
C THR A 532 -33.82 0.16 13.11
N PRO A 533 -35.10 0.11 12.75
CA PRO A 533 -35.63 0.83 11.58
C PRO A 533 -35.38 2.35 11.59
N THR A 534 -35.17 2.96 12.76
CA THR A 534 -34.88 4.40 12.89
C THR A 534 -33.40 4.75 12.73
N ARG A 535 -32.51 3.76 12.75
CA ARG A 535 -31.05 3.93 12.66
C ARG A 535 -30.45 3.30 11.40
N THR A 536 -31.26 2.65 10.58
CA THR A 536 -30.80 1.97 9.37
C THR A 536 -30.37 2.96 8.30
N LEU A 537 -29.18 2.71 7.73
CA LEU A 537 -28.69 3.38 6.52
C LEU A 537 -29.37 2.83 5.26
N LEU A 538 -30.04 1.69 5.38
CA LEU A 538 -30.70 0.95 4.30
C LEU A 538 -32.19 1.29 4.18
N ALA A 539 -32.65 2.38 4.79
CA ALA A 539 -34.02 2.87 4.65
C ALA A 539 -34.44 3.09 3.18
N PRO A 540 -33.56 3.51 2.25
CA PRO A 540 -33.92 3.59 0.82
C PRO A 540 -34.13 2.25 0.12
N CYS A 541 -33.70 1.13 0.72
CA CYS A 541 -33.76 -0.20 0.12
C CYS A 541 -35.03 -0.95 0.55
N GLY A 542 -35.46 -1.95 -0.23
CA GLY A 542 -36.60 -2.79 0.11
C GLY A 542 -36.37 -3.60 1.39
N ALA A 543 -37.35 -3.63 2.30
CA ALA A 543 -37.24 -4.32 3.58
C ALA A 543 -37.18 -5.85 3.44
N VAL A 544 -36.62 -6.51 4.45
CA VAL A 544 -36.61 -7.97 4.61
C VAL A 544 -37.16 -8.36 5.97
N ALA A 545 -37.66 -9.59 6.10
CA ALA A 545 -38.07 -10.12 7.39
C ALA A 545 -36.85 -10.28 8.32
N SER A 546 -37.02 -9.86 9.57
CA SER A 546 -36.00 -10.00 10.61
C SER A 546 -36.19 -11.34 11.34
N GLY A 547 -35.11 -12.09 11.53
CA GLY A 547 -35.16 -13.38 12.21
C GLY A 547 -33.77 -13.94 12.52
N ASN A 548 -33.73 -14.97 13.35
CA ASN A 548 -32.56 -15.81 13.59
C ASN A 548 -32.82 -17.19 12.96
N PRO A 549 -31.78 -17.93 12.55
CA PRO A 549 -31.93 -19.32 12.16
C PRO A 549 -32.47 -20.15 13.34
N SER A 550 -32.97 -21.35 13.07
CA SER A 550 -33.48 -22.27 14.11
C SER A 550 -32.40 -23.18 14.70
N ALA A 551 -31.30 -23.36 13.97
CA ALA A 551 -30.13 -24.14 14.37
C ALA A 551 -28.89 -23.66 13.59
N PRO A 552 -27.66 -23.99 14.01
CA PRO A 552 -26.49 -23.83 13.17
C PRO A 552 -26.65 -24.56 11.84
N PHE A 553 -26.02 -24.05 10.78
CA PHE A 553 -26.07 -24.65 9.45
C PHE A 553 -24.71 -24.53 8.78
N PHE A 554 -24.09 -25.66 8.48
CA PHE A 554 -22.75 -25.77 7.91
C PHE A 554 -22.75 -26.76 6.74
N ALA A 555 -21.65 -26.82 6.00
CA ALA A 555 -21.50 -27.78 4.89
C ALA A 555 -21.75 -29.24 5.30
N ARG A 556 -21.42 -29.63 6.54
CA ARG A 556 -21.68 -30.97 7.08
C ARG A 556 -23.17 -31.32 7.25
N ASP A 557 -24.03 -30.31 7.29
CA ASP A 557 -25.49 -30.47 7.46
C ASP A 557 -26.21 -30.62 6.11
N LEU A 558 -25.48 -30.47 5.00
CA LEU A 558 -25.98 -30.75 3.65
C LEU A 558 -26.14 -32.26 3.44
N GLY A 559 -27.11 -32.64 2.59
CA GLY A 559 -27.23 -34.01 2.09
C GLY A 559 -25.92 -34.46 1.42
N GLU A 560 -25.49 -35.70 1.70
CA GLU A 560 -24.14 -36.18 1.36
C GLU A 560 -23.77 -35.99 -0.13
N ASP A 561 -24.69 -36.30 -1.04
CA ASP A 561 -24.49 -36.14 -2.48
C ASP A 561 -24.32 -34.68 -2.91
N LEU A 562 -25.08 -33.78 -2.28
CA LEU A 562 -24.98 -32.34 -2.56
C LEU A 562 -23.65 -31.80 -2.04
N ARG A 563 -23.27 -32.14 -0.80
CA ARG A 563 -21.99 -31.77 -0.19
C ARG A 563 -20.81 -32.20 -1.06
N LYS A 564 -20.77 -33.47 -1.48
CA LYS A 564 -19.68 -34.00 -2.34
C LYS A 564 -19.58 -33.26 -3.68
N ARG A 565 -20.71 -32.96 -4.34
CA ARG A 565 -20.71 -32.20 -5.59
C ARG A 565 -20.23 -30.76 -5.38
N ALA A 566 -20.62 -30.13 -4.29
CA ALA A 566 -20.21 -28.77 -3.96
C ALA A 566 -18.71 -28.70 -3.65
N GLU A 567 -18.20 -29.59 -2.80
CA GLU A 567 -16.76 -29.73 -2.51
C GLU A 567 -15.94 -29.98 -3.78
N ALA A 568 -16.41 -30.88 -4.66
CA ALA A 568 -15.74 -31.17 -5.93
C ALA A 568 -15.64 -29.91 -6.82
N THR A 569 -16.68 -29.08 -6.83
CA THR A 569 -16.67 -27.79 -7.55
C THR A 569 -15.62 -26.86 -6.97
N CYS A 570 -15.56 -26.71 -5.64
CA CYS A 570 -14.55 -25.88 -4.97
C CYS A 570 -13.11 -26.34 -5.26
N LEU A 571 -12.88 -27.65 -5.20
CA LEU A 571 -11.57 -28.24 -5.50
C LEU A 571 -11.18 -28.06 -6.98
N GLN A 572 -12.13 -28.10 -7.91
CA GLN A 572 -11.91 -27.81 -9.33
C GLN A 572 -11.37 -26.38 -9.53
N TYR A 573 -11.86 -25.42 -8.75
CA TYR A 573 -11.36 -24.04 -8.75
C TYR A 573 -10.11 -23.81 -7.91
N LYS A 574 -9.51 -24.88 -7.35
CA LYS A 574 -8.31 -24.83 -6.49
C LYS A 574 -8.51 -23.98 -5.24
N VAL A 575 -9.73 -23.98 -4.69
CA VAL A 575 -10.01 -23.38 -3.38
C VAL A 575 -9.17 -24.10 -2.31
N ARG A 576 -8.55 -23.32 -1.42
CA ARG A 576 -7.69 -23.85 -0.35
C ARG A 576 -8.53 -24.62 0.67
N GLN A 577 -7.91 -25.60 1.33
CA GLN A 577 -8.59 -26.50 2.27
C GLN A 577 -9.27 -25.75 3.43
N GLU A 578 -8.67 -24.65 3.87
CA GLU A 578 -9.16 -23.81 4.97
C GLU A 578 -10.48 -23.10 4.64
N TRP A 579 -10.79 -22.94 3.35
CA TRP A 579 -12.01 -22.33 2.82
C TRP A 579 -13.02 -23.34 2.28
N LEU A 580 -12.69 -24.63 2.29
CA LEU A 580 -13.46 -25.65 1.57
C LEU A 580 -14.90 -25.79 2.11
N ASP A 581 -15.08 -25.74 3.44
CA ASP A 581 -16.40 -25.86 4.05
C ASP A 581 -17.31 -24.67 3.68
N ALA A 582 -16.80 -23.44 3.79
CA ALA A 582 -17.54 -22.23 3.41
C ALA A 582 -17.89 -22.25 1.92
N CYS A 583 -16.90 -22.55 1.06
CA CYS A 583 -17.13 -22.67 -0.37
C CYS A 583 -18.16 -23.75 -0.72
N ALA A 584 -18.13 -24.91 -0.08
CA ALA A 584 -19.06 -25.99 -0.35
C ALA A 584 -20.49 -25.62 0.07
N LEU A 585 -20.66 -24.90 1.19
CA LEU A 585 -21.95 -24.38 1.60
C LEU A 585 -22.49 -23.38 0.57
N ASP A 586 -21.65 -22.43 0.17
CA ASP A 586 -21.98 -21.43 -0.83
C ASP A 586 -22.38 -22.03 -2.19
N VAL A 587 -21.60 -22.97 -2.69
CA VAL A 587 -21.90 -23.64 -3.96
C VAL A 587 -23.26 -24.35 -3.89
N ALA A 588 -23.63 -24.89 -2.74
CA ALA A 588 -24.93 -25.51 -2.53
C ALA A 588 -26.07 -24.48 -2.42
N VAL A 589 -25.86 -23.39 -1.66
CA VAL A 589 -26.90 -22.41 -1.33
C VAL A 589 -27.14 -21.41 -2.45
N VAL A 590 -26.06 -20.83 -3.00
CA VAL A 590 -26.10 -19.72 -3.97
C VAL A 590 -25.56 -20.10 -5.36
N GLY A 591 -24.97 -21.29 -5.51
CA GLY A 591 -24.65 -21.92 -6.78
C GLY A 591 -23.16 -21.96 -7.13
N GLY A 592 -22.80 -22.79 -8.12
CA GLY A 592 -21.41 -23.17 -8.42
C GLY A 592 -20.42 -22.05 -8.75
N ARG A 593 -20.90 -20.86 -9.16
CA ARG A 593 -20.01 -19.71 -9.41
C ARG A 593 -19.43 -19.12 -8.12
N ALA A 594 -20.05 -19.35 -6.96
CA ALA A 594 -19.57 -18.84 -5.68
C ALA A 594 -18.18 -19.35 -5.31
N ALA A 595 -17.77 -20.52 -5.84
CA ALA A 595 -16.42 -21.04 -5.65
C ALA A 595 -15.31 -20.08 -6.13
N LEU A 596 -15.58 -19.23 -7.13
CA LEU A 596 -14.61 -18.25 -7.63
C LEU A 596 -14.25 -17.19 -6.59
N THR A 597 -15.15 -16.87 -5.66
CA THR A 597 -14.91 -15.86 -4.60
C THR A 597 -13.80 -16.29 -3.64
N TYR A 598 -13.59 -17.60 -3.49
CA TYR A 598 -12.59 -18.16 -2.56
C TYR A 598 -11.19 -18.34 -3.18
N VAL A 599 -11.05 -18.14 -4.48
CA VAL A 599 -9.77 -18.37 -5.18
C VAL A 599 -8.77 -17.29 -4.79
N GLY A 600 -7.63 -17.70 -4.24
CA GLY A 600 -6.56 -16.78 -3.85
C GLY A 600 -6.77 -16.09 -2.50
N LEU A 601 -7.89 -16.34 -1.81
CA LEU A 601 -8.09 -15.81 -0.46
C LEU A 601 -7.04 -16.32 0.51
N VAL A 602 -6.62 -15.43 1.38
CA VAL A 602 -5.72 -15.72 2.50
C VAL A 602 -6.48 -16.61 3.48
N PRO A 603 -5.89 -17.71 3.98
CA PRO A 603 -6.54 -18.53 4.99
C PRO A 603 -6.94 -17.73 6.24
N PRO A 604 -8.08 -18.03 6.88
CA PRO A 604 -8.42 -17.41 8.14
C PRO A 604 -7.38 -17.74 9.22
N VAL A 605 -7.12 -16.79 10.11
CA VAL A 605 -6.23 -16.97 11.27
C VAL A 605 -6.89 -17.89 12.31
N VAL A 606 -8.20 -17.72 12.50
CA VAL A 606 -9.03 -18.56 13.37
C VAL A 606 -10.29 -18.93 12.62
N ASN A 607 -10.66 -20.22 12.61
CA ASN A 607 -11.94 -20.67 12.11
C ASN A 607 -12.85 -20.98 13.31
N GLY A 608 -13.84 -20.13 13.56
CA GLY A 608 -14.80 -20.23 14.66
C GLY A 608 -15.96 -21.19 14.43
N ASN A 609 -16.03 -21.84 13.26
CA ASN A 609 -17.04 -22.84 12.92
C ASN A 609 -16.61 -24.28 13.30
N ARG A 610 -15.40 -24.45 13.83
CA ARG A 610 -14.77 -25.74 14.12
C ARG A 610 -14.42 -25.93 15.59
#